data_AF-A0A963J6K8-F1
#
_entry.id   AF-A0A963J6K8-F1
#
_cell.length_a   1.000
_cell.length_b   1.000
_cell.length_c   1.000
_cell.angle_alpha   90.00
_cell.angle_beta   90.00
_cell.angle_gamma   90.00
#
_symmetry.space_group_name_H-M   'P 1'
#
loop_
_entity.id
_entity.type
_entity.pdbx_description
1 polymer ?
#
loop_
_entity_poly.entity_id
_entity_poly.type
_entity_poly.pdbx_seq_one_letter_code
_entity_poly.pdbx_strand_id
1 'polypeptide(L)'
;MAVSVRMNPLLEKELELAASRLGVTKSQFIIAAVERALGRKDPAQLYHQVMEEAARYQVGEGAADADLSPHQAVLRQSLRGAYVQQQDDYAAYLAERGKP
;
A
#
# COMPACT_ATOMS: atom_id res chain seq x y z
N MET A 1 28.53 12.57 -5.60
CA MET A 1 28.74 14.04 -5.67
C MET A 1 28.09 14.64 -4.42
N ALA A 2 28.82 15.41 -3.61
CA ALA A 2 28.28 15.98 -2.37
C ALA A 2 27.51 17.28 -2.66
N VAL A 3 26.35 17.45 -2.04
CA VAL A 3 25.52 18.65 -2.16
C VAL A 3 25.47 19.36 -0.80
N SER A 4 25.87 20.62 -0.76
CA SER A 4 25.76 21.46 0.44
C SER A 4 24.46 22.28 0.39
N VAL A 5 23.63 22.20 1.42
CA VAL A 5 22.37 22.95 1.53
C VAL A 5 22.50 23.99 2.64
N ARG A 6 22.15 25.25 2.34
CA ARG A 6 22.03 26.30 3.38
C ARG A 6 20.59 26.35 3.87
N MET A 7 20.39 26.08 5.15
CA MET A 7 19.06 26.00 5.78
C MET A 7 18.87 27.17 6.74
N ASN A 8 17.60 27.53 7.02
CA ASN A 8 17.30 28.42 8.13
C ASN A 8 17.65 27.70 9.46
N PRO A 9 18.35 28.34 10.42
CA PRO A 9 18.73 27.73 11.70
C PRO A 9 17.58 27.08 12.48
N LEU A 10 16.36 27.61 12.36
CA LEU A 10 15.18 27.01 13.00
C LEU A 10 14.80 25.66 12.36
N LEU A 11 14.80 25.61 11.03
CA LEU A 11 14.51 24.41 10.25
C LEU A 11 15.56 23.31 10.50
N GLU A 12 16.82 23.69 10.68
CA GLU A 12 17.89 22.73 11.00
C GLU A 12 17.66 22.04 12.35
N LYS A 13 17.20 22.79 13.37
CA LYS A 13 16.86 22.22 14.68
C LYS A 13 15.67 21.28 14.61
N GLU A 14 14.63 21.64 13.84
CA GLU A 14 13.47 20.79 13.62
C GLU A 14 13.86 19.49 12.91
N LEU A 15 14.74 19.59 11.91
CA LEU A 15 15.28 18.44 11.19
C LEU A 15 16.07 17.52 12.10
N GLU A 16 16.90 18.07 12.99
CA GLU A 16 17.67 17.30 13.97
C GLU A 16 16.76 16.55 14.95
N LEU A 17 15.72 17.22 15.45
CA LEU A 17 14.71 16.58 16.31
C LEU A 17 13.95 15.48 15.57
N ALA A 18 13.55 15.71 14.33
CA ALA A 18 12.83 14.72 13.52
C ALA A 18 13.71 13.50 13.21
N ALA A 19 14.97 13.71 12.85
CA ALA A 19 15.92 12.64 12.60
C ALA A 19 16.19 11.82 13.88
N SER A 20 16.39 12.50 15.01
CA SER A 20 16.58 11.87 16.32
C SER A 20 15.39 11.00 16.74
N ARG A 21 14.15 11.48 16.56
CA ARG A 21 12.92 10.70 16.84
C ARG A 21 12.83 9.41 16.04
N LEU A 22 13.38 9.42 14.83
CA LEU A 22 13.37 8.27 13.92
C LEU A 22 14.63 7.40 14.08
N GLY A 23 15.58 7.78 14.94
CA GLY A 23 16.85 7.06 15.11
C GLY A 23 17.76 7.10 13.88
N VAL A 24 17.58 8.08 12.99
CA VAL A 24 18.34 8.23 11.75
C VAL A 24 19.24 9.45 11.79
N THR A 25 20.24 9.50 10.91
CA THR A 25 21.10 10.69 10.79
C THR A 25 20.42 11.82 10.00
N LYS A 26 20.88 13.06 10.19
CA LYS A 26 20.39 14.24 9.45
C LYS A 26 20.42 14.02 7.93
N SER A 27 21.52 13.45 7.43
CA SER A 27 21.69 13.18 6.00
C SER A 27 20.73 12.11 5.48
N GLN A 28 20.51 11.02 6.24
CA GLN A 28 19.52 9.98 5.87
C GLN A 28 18.10 10.53 5.85
N PHE A 29 17.75 11.38 6.81
CA PHE A 29 16.45 12.05 6.85
C PHE A 29 16.23 12.93 5.61
N ILE A 30 17.24 13.74 5.24
CA ILE A 30 17.18 14.59 4.03
C ILE A 30 17.02 13.74 2.77
N ILE A 31 17.79 12.66 2.64
CA ILE A 31 17.71 11.76 1.48
C ILE A 31 16.30 11.19 1.38
N ALA A 32 15.76 10.63 2.47
CA ALA A 32 14.41 10.05 2.47
C ALA A 32 13.32 11.09 2.17
N ALA A 33 13.46 12.31 2.67
CA ALA A 33 12.53 13.41 2.38
C ALA A 33 12.60 13.82 0.90
N VAL A 34 13.80 13.90 0.32
CA VAL A 34 14.00 14.20 -1.11
C VAL A 34 13.47 13.07 -1.97
N GLU A 35 13.74 11.81 -1.64
CA GLU A 35 13.21 10.65 -2.36
C GLU A 35 11.69 10.61 -2.33
N ARG A 36 11.08 10.90 -1.18
CA ARG A 36 9.63 11.03 -1.03
C ARG A 36 9.07 12.20 -1.84
N ALA A 37 9.73 13.36 -1.82
CA ALA A 37 9.30 14.55 -2.57
C ALA A 37 9.45 14.38 -4.09
N LEU A 38 10.48 13.65 -4.53
CA LEU A 38 10.70 13.29 -5.93
C LEU A 38 9.84 12.11 -6.39
N GLY A 39 8.95 11.59 -5.54
CA GLY A 39 8.01 10.54 -5.91
C GLY A 39 8.66 9.16 -6.11
N ARG A 40 9.88 8.94 -5.62
CA ARG A 40 10.49 7.60 -5.54
C ARG A 40 9.87 6.82 -4.38
N LYS A 41 8.56 6.61 -4.43
CA LYS A 41 7.98 5.38 -3.88
C LYS A 41 8.16 4.36 -4.97
N ASP A 42 8.95 3.32 -4.71
CA ASP A 42 9.04 2.19 -5.61
C ASP A 42 7.60 1.71 -5.89
N PRO A 43 7.07 1.86 -7.12
CA PRO A 43 5.67 1.60 -7.42
C PRO A 43 5.29 0.15 -7.07
N ALA A 44 6.28 -0.76 -7.08
CA ALA A 44 6.13 -2.12 -6.58
C ALA A 44 5.78 -2.17 -5.09
N GLN A 45 6.44 -1.38 -4.23
CA GLN A 45 6.14 -1.38 -2.80
C GLN A 45 4.77 -0.80 -2.48
N LEU A 46 4.34 0.25 -3.20
CA LEU A 46 3.00 0.81 -3.03
C LEU A 46 1.94 -0.16 -3.54
N TYR A 47 2.20 -0.84 -4.66
CA TYR A 47 1.34 -1.91 -5.15
C TYR A 47 1.21 -3.05 -4.13
N HIS A 48 2.32 -3.52 -3.55
CA HIS A 48 2.29 -4.55 -2.52
C HIS A 48 1.51 -4.12 -1.28
N GLN A 49 1.70 -2.88 -0.79
CA GLN A 49 0.93 -2.37 0.35
C GLN A 49 -0.58 -2.30 0.06
N VAL A 50 -0.96 -1.79 -1.11
CA VAL A 50 -2.36 -1.69 -1.52
C VAL A 50 -2.97 -3.07 -1.74
N MET A 51 -2.22 -4.01 -2.32
CA MET A 51 -2.66 -5.40 -2.48
C MET A 51 -2.79 -6.12 -1.14
N GLU A 52 -1.87 -5.92 -0.18
CA GLU A 52 -1.98 -6.47 1.17
C GLU A 52 -3.18 -5.90 1.93
N GLU A 53 -3.44 -4.60 1.79
CA GLU A 53 -4.58 -3.93 2.43
C GLU A 53 -5.91 -4.33 1.77
N ALA A 54 -5.94 -4.51 0.45
CA ALA A 54 -7.09 -5.01 -0.29
C ALA A 54 -7.34 -6.51 -0.07
N ALA A 55 -6.29 -7.32 0.14
CA ALA A 55 -6.40 -8.74 0.46
C ALA A 55 -7.09 -8.99 1.82
N ARG A 56 -7.09 -8.00 2.71
CA ARG A 56 -7.85 -8.04 3.97
C ARG A 56 -9.35 -7.82 3.79
N TYR A 57 -9.81 -7.48 2.57
CA TYR A 57 -11.24 -7.43 2.27
C TYR A 57 -11.76 -8.85 1.98
N GLN A 58 -11.88 -9.66 3.03
CA GLN A 58 -12.49 -10.99 2.92
C GLN A 58 -14.02 -10.84 2.86
N VAL A 59 -14.57 -11.05 1.66
CA VAL A 59 -16.02 -11.19 1.46
C VAL A 59 -16.49 -12.47 2.15
N GLY A 60 -16.80 -12.38 3.44
CA GLY A 60 -17.35 -13.50 4.20
C GLY A 60 -16.80 -13.74 5.60
N GLU A 61 -16.07 -12.81 6.22
CA GLU A 61 -15.80 -12.88 7.68
C GLU A 61 -16.96 -12.30 8.53
N GLY A 62 -18.18 -12.25 7.97
CA GLY A 62 -19.41 -12.02 8.73
C GLY A 62 -20.08 -13.34 9.12
N ALA A 63 -21.20 -13.25 9.86
CA ALA A 63 -22.02 -14.35 10.40
C ALA A 63 -22.05 -15.61 9.52
N ALA A 64 -22.01 -16.78 10.14
CA ALA A 64 -21.98 -18.06 9.43
C ALA A 64 -23.16 -18.14 8.45
N ASP A 65 -22.99 -18.82 7.31
CA ASP A 65 -24.06 -18.94 6.31
C ASP A 65 -25.35 -19.56 6.91
N ALA A 66 -25.21 -20.33 8.00
CA ALA A 66 -26.30 -20.90 8.78
C ALA A 66 -27.13 -19.87 9.56
N ASP A 67 -26.58 -18.69 9.85
CA ASP A 67 -27.24 -17.60 10.58
C ASP A 67 -27.91 -16.57 9.65
N LEU A 68 -27.76 -16.75 8.33
CA LEU A 68 -28.33 -15.85 7.32
C LEU A 68 -29.71 -16.33 6.87
N SER A 69 -30.57 -15.38 6.50
CA SER A 69 -31.83 -15.75 5.81
C SER A 69 -31.52 -16.40 4.44
N PRO A 70 -32.37 -17.30 3.93
CA PRO A 70 -32.09 -18.05 2.70
C PRO A 70 -31.75 -17.16 1.49
N HIS A 71 -32.41 -16.00 1.37
CA HIS A 71 -32.15 -15.03 0.31
C HIS A 71 -30.76 -14.38 0.42
N GLN A 72 -30.31 -14.10 1.65
CA GLN A 72 -28.98 -13.53 1.91
C GLN A 72 -27.87 -14.56 1.65
N ALA A 73 -28.10 -15.84 1.97
CA ALA A 73 -27.17 -16.91 1.66
C ALA A 73 -26.94 -17.06 0.14
N VAL A 74 -28.02 -17.06 -0.65
CA VAL A 74 -27.94 -17.12 -2.12
C VAL A 74 -27.21 -15.90 -2.69
N LEU A 75 -27.51 -14.69 -2.20
CA LEU A 75 -26.82 -13.47 -2.62
C LEU A 75 -25.33 -13.49 -2.28
N ARG A 76 -24.97 -14.00 -1.10
CA ARG A 76 -23.56 -14.13 -0.70
C ARG A 76 -22.82 -15.17 -1.55
N GLN A 77 -23.50 -16.24 -1.94
CA GLN A 77 -22.93 -17.26 -2.82
C GLN A 77 -22.68 -16.70 -4.23
N SER A 78 -23.61 -15.93 -4.79
CA SER A 78 -23.42 -15.31 -6.10
C SER A 78 -22.32 -14.24 -6.08
N LEU A 79 -22.24 -13.42 -5.03
CA LEU A 79 -21.18 -12.43 -4.86
C LEU A 79 -19.79 -13.09 -4.72
N ARG A 80 -19.68 -14.22 -4.01
CA ARG A 80 -18.44 -15.00 -3.95
C ARG A 80 -18.03 -15.51 -5.33
N GLY A 81 -18.97 -16.06 -6.10
CA GLY A 81 -18.70 -16.51 -7.46
C GLY A 81 -18.20 -15.39 -8.37
N ALA A 82 -18.87 -14.23 -8.34
CA ALA A 82 -18.46 -13.06 -9.12
C ALA A 82 -17.08 -12.53 -8.72
N TYR A 83 -16.76 -12.54 -7.42
CA TYR A 83 -15.47 -12.09 -6.92
C TYR A 83 -14.32 -12.99 -7.36
N VAL A 84 -14.49 -14.32 -7.34
CA VAL A 84 -13.48 -15.28 -7.83
C VAL A 84 -13.23 -15.06 -9.32
N GLN A 85 -14.28 -14.93 -10.12
CA GLN A 85 -14.14 -14.67 -11.56
C GLN A 85 -13.39 -13.35 -11.83
N GLN A 86 -13.69 -12.30 -11.07
CA GLN A 86 -12.99 -11.01 -11.20
C GLN A 86 -11.50 -11.12 -10.84
N GLN A 87 -11.15 -11.93 -9.84
CA GLN A 87 -9.75 -12.20 -9.48
C GLN A 87 -9.01 -12.96 -10.59
N ASP A 88 -9.64 -13.98 -11.16
CA ASP A 88 -9.08 -14.76 -12.26
C ASP A 88 -8.86 -13.89 -13.51
N ASP A 89 -9.84 -13.04 -13.86
CA ASP A 89 -9.75 -12.11 -14.98
C ASP A 89 -8.60 -11.09 -14.78
N TYR A 90 -8.45 -10.57 -13.55
CA TYR A 90 -7.36 -9.65 -13.23
C TYR A 90 -5.99 -10.34 -13.27
N ALA A 91 -5.90 -11.58 -12.77
CA ALA A 91 -4.68 -12.39 -12.86
C ALA A 91 -4.29 -12.67 -14.32
N ALA A 92 -5.27 -12.97 -15.18
CA ALA A 92 -5.05 -13.15 -16.62
C ALA A 92 -4.53 -11.86 -17.30
N TYR A 93 -5.14 -10.71 -17.00
CA TYR A 93 -4.68 -9.41 -17.49
C TYR A 93 -3.22 -9.11 -17.10
N LEU A 94 -2.84 -9.40 -15.85
CA LEU A 94 -1.46 -9.23 -15.39
C LEU A 94 -0.49 -10.18 -16.12
N ALA A 95 -0.90 -11.43 -16.35
CA ALA A 95 -0.10 -12.42 -17.08
C ALA A 95 0.14 -12.04 -18.55
N GLU A 96 -0.83 -11.39 -19.20
CA GLU A 96 -0.65 -10.88 -20.57
C GLU A 96 0.32 -9.70 -20.61
N ARG A 97 0.23 -8.79 -19.63
CA ARG A 97 1.10 -7.61 -19.55
C ARG A 97 2.54 -7.93 -19.14
N GLY A 98 2.77 -9.09 -18.52
CA GLY A 98 4.10 -9.59 -18.11
C GLY A 98 4.85 -10.40 -19.17
N LYS A 99 4.29 -10.60 -20.37
CA LYS A 99 5.00 -11.24 -21.49
C LYS A 99 5.97 -10.24 -22.14
N PRO A 100 7.22 -10.63 -22.43
CA PRO A 100 8.28 -9.74 -22.94
C PRO A 100 8.01 -9.21 -24.34
#